data_AF-A0AA39IBW0-F1
#
_entry.id   AF-A0AA39IBW0-F1
#
_cell.length_a   1.000
_cell.length_b   1.000
_cell.length_c   1.000
_cell.angle_alpha   90.00
_cell.angle_beta   90.00
_cell.angle_gamma   90.00
#
_symmetry.space_group_name_H-M   'P 1'
#
loop_
_entity.id
_entity.type
_entity.pdbx_description
1 polymer ?
#
loop_
_entity_poly.entity_id
_entity_poly.type
_entity_poly.pdbx_seq_one_letter_code
_entity_poly.pdbx_strand_id
1 'polypeptide(L)'
;MCALLAADRKELTCPVCLEIFQNPKVVPKCGHSLCSTCEVRISVEDPIQKKKTLSCPVCLAAVELNIDEYLPVNWIVKDLPTTYNHHRGGSPKKPKHSLKCSSCNAPLSQKNTFDCEFCAELDQNIEVLICATCVFDYHKEHINSVQRVRFADAAYKMGKIGGISRDAEELGRKKASTLMELDVFFGQLEQYCERVKSRLEKLGGKGPMTQKVVDKEVEELMKDYGVIKRVAS
;
A
#
# COMPACT_ATOMS: atom_id res chain seq x y z
N MET A 1 10.10 5.78 18.43
CA MET A 1 10.09 4.48 19.15
C MET A 1 9.38 4.71 20.48
N CYS A 2 8.09 4.37 20.60
CA CYS A 2 7.39 4.37 21.88
C CYS A 2 7.34 2.94 22.42
N ALA A 3 8.03 2.72 23.53
CA ALA A 3 8.10 1.46 24.25
C ALA A 3 7.30 1.56 25.57
N LEU A 4 6.84 0.38 26.06
CA LEU A 4 6.12 0.04 27.31
C LEU A 4 4.59 -0.08 27.11
N LEU A 5 4.06 -1.26 26.75
CA LEU A 5 3.64 -2.40 27.61
C LEU A 5 2.62 -2.01 28.70
N ALA A 6 1.50 -2.70 28.93
CA ALA A 6 0.81 -3.82 28.29
C ALA A 6 -0.54 -3.96 29.03
N ALA A 7 -1.66 -4.17 28.34
CA ALA A 7 -2.77 -4.87 28.99
C ALA A 7 -2.26 -6.28 29.34
N ASP A 8 -2.30 -6.64 30.62
CA ASP A 8 -1.51 -7.73 31.19
C ASP A 8 -1.83 -9.06 30.49
N ARG A 9 -0.79 -9.71 29.94
CA ARG A 9 -0.87 -11.00 29.22
C ARG A 9 -1.52 -12.09 30.07
N LYS A 10 -1.49 -11.92 31.40
CA LYS A 10 -2.03 -12.84 32.40
C LYS A 10 -3.55 -13.02 32.34
N GLU A 11 -4.29 -12.01 31.90
CA GLU A 11 -5.77 -12.04 31.92
C GLU A 11 -6.38 -12.97 30.85
N LEU A 12 -5.60 -13.33 29.81
CA LEU A 12 -6.03 -14.20 28.71
C LEU A 12 -5.30 -15.55 28.66
N THR A 13 -4.47 -15.85 29.65
CA THR A 13 -3.69 -17.09 29.72
C THR A 13 -4.21 -18.03 30.79
N CYS A 14 -4.21 -19.33 30.49
CA CYS A 14 -4.58 -20.36 31.44
C CYS A 14 -3.49 -20.54 32.51
N PRO A 15 -3.83 -20.55 33.81
CA PRO A 15 -2.84 -20.71 34.89
C PRO A 15 -2.18 -22.10 34.94
N VAL A 16 -2.70 -23.08 34.18
CA VAL A 16 -2.18 -24.46 34.17
C VAL A 16 -1.19 -24.67 33.03
N CYS A 17 -1.56 -24.33 31.80
CA CYS A 17 -0.69 -24.52 30.63
C CYS A 17 0.08 -23.26 30.24
N LEU A 18 -0.21 -22.11 30.84
CA LEU A 18 0.39 -20.79 30.56
C LEU A 18 0.19 -20.29 29.12
N GLU A 19 -0.66 -20.98 28.35
CA GLU A 19 -1.06 -20.60 26.99
C GLU A 19 -2.38 -19.81 27.01
N ILE A 20 -2.69 -19.13 25.90
CA ILE A 20 -3.99 -18.47 25.71
C ILE A 20 -5.11 -19.49 25.85
N PHE A 21 -6.21 -19.11 26.49
CA PHE A 21 -7.34 -20.00 26.71
C PHE A 21 -7.84 -20.66 25.42
N GLN A 22 -7.80 -21.99 25.38
CA GLN A 22 -8.46 -22.81 24.37
C GLN A 22 -9.73 -23.42 24.98
N ASN A 23 -10.89 -22.97 24.47
CA ASN A 23 -12.21 -23.33 24.98
C ASN A 23 -12.31 -23.15 26.52
N PRO A 24 -12.25 -21.89 27.00
CA PRO A 24 -12.18 -21.59 28.43
C PRO A 24 -13.39 -22.10 29.18
N LYS A 25 -13.12 -22.67 30.35
CA LYS A 25 -14.06 -23.26 31.29
C LYS A 25 -14.03 -22.47 32.58
N VAL A 26 -15.19 -22.06 33.09
CA VAL A 26 -15.27 -21.29 34.33
C VAL A 26 -15.50 -22.21 35.52
N VAL A 27 -14.74 -22.01 36.59
CA VAL A 27 -14.97 -22.66 37.89
C VAL A 27 -16.12 -21.92 38.59
N PRO A 28 -17.32 -22.52 38.77
CA PRO A 28 -18.52 -21.80 39.20
C PRO A 28 -18.39 -21.11 40.57
N LYS A 29 -17.59 -21.68 41.48
CA LYS A 29 -17.41 -21.14 42.84
C LYS A 29 -16.56 -19.87 42.91
N CYS A 30 -15.71 -19.61 41.92
CA CYS A 30 -14.75 -18.50 41.99
C CYS A 30 -14.59 -17.69 40.70
N GLY A 31 -15.19 -18.12 39.58
CA GLY A 31 -15.13 -17.38 38.31
C GLY A 31 -13.81 -17.50 37.54
N HIS A 32 -12.77 -18.12 38.11
CA HIS A 32 -11.51 -18.35 37.40
C HIS A 32 -11.68 -19.30 36.23
N SER A 33 -10.89 -19.07 35.17
CA SER A 33 -10.98 -19.83 33.92
C SER A 33 -9.81 -20.77 33.71
N LEU A 34 -10.07 -21.90 33.04
CA LEU A 34 -9.11 -22.95 32.68
C LEU A 34 -9.38 -23.41 31.24
N CYS A 35 -8.39 -23.97 30.53
CA CYS A 35 -8.68 -24.63 29.25
C CYS A 35 -9.46 -25.93 29.49
N SER A 36 -10.32 -26.33 28.55
CA SER A 36 -11.05 -27.61 28.67
C SER A 36 -10.14 -28.83 28.80
N THR A 37 -8.95 -28.79 28.19
CA THR A 37 -7.93 -29.85 28.34
C THR A 37 -7.26 -29.81 29.72
N CYS A 38 -7.09 -28.61 30.28
CA CYS A 38 -6.51 -28.43 31.62
C CYS A 38 -7.49 -28.83 32.72
N GLU A 39 -8.78 -28.58 32.53
CA GLU A 39 -9.85 -29.10 33.39
C GLU A 39 -9.73 -30.61 33.59
N VAL A 40 -9.65 -31.37 32.50
CA VAL A 40 -9.50 -32.83 32.55
C VAL A 40 -8.21 -33.23 33.26
N ARG A 41 -7.09 -32.57 32.97
CA ARG A 41 -5.77 -32.89 33.55
C ARG A 41 -5.68 -32.68 35.06
N ILE A 42 -6.41 -31.73 35.62
CA ILE A 42 -6.34 -31.40 37.06
C ILE A 42 -7.52 -31.96 37.86
N SER A 43 -8.45 -32.63 37.20
CA SER A 43 -9.56 -33.33 37.86
C SER A 43 -9.06 -34.65 38.44
N VAL A 44 -9.52 -34.97 39.64
CA VAL A 44 -9.26 -36.25 40.32
C VAL A 44 -10.56 -37.05 40.32
N GLU A 45 -10.56 -38.21 39.68
CA GLU A 45 -11.72 -39.09 39.62
C GLU A 45 -11.79 -40.03 40.82
N ASP A 46 -12.99 -40.25 41.33
CA ASP A 46 -13.36 -41.33 42.24
C ASP A 46 -14.28 -42.30 41.48
N PRO A 47 -13.72 -43.42 40.96
CA PRO A 47 -14.49 -44.41 40.20
C PRO A 47 -15.59 -45.10 41.02
N ILE A 48 -15.43 -45.17 42.34
CA ILE A 48 -16.39 -45.84 43.24
C ILE A 48 -17.64 -44.97 43.37
N GLN A 49 -17.46 -43.66 43.51
CA GLN A 49 -18.56 -42.70 43.66
C GLN A 49 -19.07 -42.13 42.32
N LYS A 50 -18.45 -42.49 41.19
CA LYS A 50 -18.73 -41.92 39.86
C LYS A 50 -18.64 -40.40 39.82
N LYS A 51 -17.74 -39.83 40.62
CA LYS A 51 -17.55 -38.39 40.77
C LYS A 51 -16.12 -38.00 40.41
N LYS A 52 -15.91 -36.73 40.12
CA LYS A 52 -14.59 -36.11 40.02
C LYS A 52 -14.56 -34.81 40.78
N THR A 53 -13.41 -34.51 41.37
CA THR A 53 -13.17 -33.26 42.08
C THR A 53 -12.10 -32.45 41.35
N LEU A 54 -12.33 -31.14 41.28
CA LEU A 54 -11.40 -30.18 40.70
C LEU A 54 -11.16 -29.05 41.70
N SER A 55 -9.88 -28.78 41.98
CA SER A 55 -9.47 -27.63 42.79
C SER A 55 -8.95 -26.52 41.88
N CYS A 56 -9.49 -25.31 42.05
CA CYS A 56 -9.03 -24.16 41.29
C CYS A 56 -7.53 -23.88 41.58
N PRO A 57 -6.65 -23.84 40.57
CA PRO A 57 -5.22 -23.61 40.78
C PRO A 57 -4.89 -22.17 41.22
N VAL A 58 -5.85 -21.25 41.13
CA VAL A 58 -5.66 -19.84 41.50
C VAL A 58 -6.03 -19.58 42.96
N CYS A 59 -7.16 -20.14 43.41
CA CYS A 59 -7.73 -19.81 44.72
C CYS A 59 -8.14 -21.03 45.56
N LEU A 60 -7.81 -22.24 45.11
CA LEU A 60 -8.05 -23.52 45.79
C LEU A 60 -9.54 -23.86 46.05
N ALA A 61 -10.48 -23.13 45.45
CA ALA A 61 -11.89 -23.47 45.52
C ALA A 61 -12.14 -24.84 44.85
N ALA A 62 -12.69 -25.79 45.61
CA ALA A 62 -12.97 -27.14 45.15
C ALA A 62 -14.40 -27.28 44.63
N VAL A 63 -14.57 -27.94 43.48
CA VAL A 63 -15.86 -28.28 42.86
C VAL A 63 -15.91 -29.79 42.69
N GLU A 64 -17.08 -30.37 42.98
CA GLU A 64 -17.38 -31.78 42.73
C GLU A 64 -18.35 -31.87 41.55
N LEU A 65 -18.06 -32.74 40.61
CA LEU A 65 -18.82 -32.97 39.38
C LEU A 65 -19.05 -34.47 39.22
N ASN A 66 -20.04 -34.86 38.43
CA ASN A 66 -20.09 -36.24 37.93
C ASN A 66 -18.93 -36.49 36.95
N ILE A 67 -18.50 -37.75 36.77
CA ILE A 67 -17.40 -38.07 35.83
C ILE A 67 -17.67 -37.51 34.42
N ASP A 68 -18.92 -37.63 33.93
CA ASP A 68 -19.36 -37.17 32.61
C ASP A 68 -19.69 -35.68 32.52
N GLU A 69 -19.65 -34.96 33.65
CA GLU A 69 -20.00 -33.55 33.74
C GLU A 69 -18.76 -32.67 33.56
N TYR A 70 -18.89 -31.56 32.84
CA TYR A 70 -17.78 -30.63 32.60
C TYR A 70 -18.14 -29.25 33.11
N LEU A 71 -17.12 -28.49 33.50
CA LEU A 71 -17.25 -27.09 33.83
C LEU A 71 -17.92 -26.33 32.66
N PRO A 72 -18.78 -25.34 32.95
CA PRO A 72 -19.42 -24.53 31.92
C PRO A 72 -18.38 -23.71 31.16
N VAL A 73 -18.68 -23.40 29.90
CA VAL A 73 -17.83 -22.55 29.06
C VAL A 73 -17.93 -21.10 29.53
N ASN A 74 -16.79 -20.42 29.64
CA ASN A 74 -16.75 -18.98 29.86
C ASN A 74 -16.84 -18.25 28.52
N TRP A 75 -18.03 -17.85 28.09
CA TRP A 75 -18.23 -17.19 26.79
C TRP A 75 -17.53 -15.83 26.70
N ILE A 76 -17.46 -15.08 27.79
CA ILE A 76 -16.75 -13.79 27.85
C ILE A 76 -15.27 -14.01 27.51
N VAL A 77 -14.62 -14.98 28.17
CA VAL A 77 -13.20 -15.32 27.91
C VAL A 77 -13.02 -16.10 26.62
N LYS A 78 -14.06 -16.70 26.04
CA LYS A 78 -13.99 -17.40 24.74
C LYS A 78 -14.07 -16.42 23.56
N ASP A 79 -14.79 -15.32 23.73
CA ASP A 79 -15.00 -14.29 22.72
C ASP A 79 -13.92 -13.19 22.77
N LEU A 80 -13.12 -13.12 23.83
CA LEU A 80 -11.94 -12.24 23.90
C LEU A 80 -10.76 -12.73 23.02
N PRO A 81 -10.42 -14.03 22.94
CA PRO A 81 -9.37 -14.55 22.07
C PRO A 81 -9.60 -14.33 20.58
N THR A 82 -10.82 -14.04 20.10
CA THR A 82 -11.05 -13.74 18.67
C THR A 82 -10.52 -12.37 18.26
N THR A 83 -10.33 -11.44 19.22
CA THR A 83 -9.61 -10.19 18.98
C THR A 83 -8.09 -10.38 19.11
N TYR A 84 -7.62 -11.30 19.95
CA TYR A 84 -6.20 -11.62 20.12
C TYR A 84 -5.64 -12.48 18.95
N ASN A 85 -6.41 -13.45 18.44
CA ASN A 85 -5.98 -14.36 17.35
C ASN A 85 -6.01 -13.73 15.95
N HIS A 86 -6.57 -12.53 15.79
CA HIS A 86 -6.36 -11.74 14.57
C HIS A 86 -4.90 -11.36 14.36
N HIS A 87 -4.05 -11.51 15.38
CA HIS A 87 -2.62 -11.22 15.27
C HIS A 87 -1.75 -12.36 14.74
N ARG A 88 -2.21 -13.61 14.60
CA ARG A 88 -1.30 -14.71 14.16
C ARG A 88 -1.81 -15.88 13.31
N GLY A 89 -3.07 -15.96 12.87
CA GLY A 89 -3.41 -17.19 12.12
C GLY A 89 -4.79 -17.30 11.51
N GLY A 90 -5.12 -16.42 10.58
CA GLY A 90 -6.20 -16.62 9.64
C GLY A 90 -5.87 -15.81 8.39
N SER A 91 -5.95 -16.42 7.21
CA SER A 91 -5.69 -15.72 5.95
C SER A 91 -7.02 -15.24 5.36
N PRO A 92 -7.52 -14.03 5.67
CA PRO A 92 -8.32 -13.31 4.69
C PRO A 92 -7.42 -13.00 3.50
N LYS A 93 -7.92 -13.23 2.28
CA LYS A 93 -7.22 -12.97 1.02
C LYS A 93 -6.45 -11.65 1.11
N LYS A 94 -5.11 -11.72 1.09
CA LYS A 94 -4.24 -10.55 1.24
C LYS A 94 -4.61 -9.50 0.17
N PRO A 95 -5.04 -8.29 0.55
CA PRO A 95 -5.08 -7.18 -0.38
C PRO A 95 -3.65 -6.93 -0.87
N LYS A 96 -3.47 -6.71 -2.18
CA LYS A 96 -2.14 -6.58 -2.81
C LYS A 96 -1.30 -5.39 -2.28
N HIS A 97 -1.87 -4.52 -1.46
CA HIS A 97 -1.18 -3.46 -0.72
C HIS A 97 -1.76 -3.39 0.69
N SER A 98 -1.06 -3.92 1.70
CA SER A 98 -1.52 -3.86 3.08
C SER A 98 -0.98 -2.60 3.74
N LEU A 99 -1.85 -1.63 3.98
CA LEU A 99 -1.56 -0.53 4.91
C LEU A 99 -1.23 -1.11 6.28
N LYS A 100 -0.33 -0.46 7.02
CA LYS A 100 0.10 -0.93 8.34
C LYS A 100 0.01 0.20 9.35
N CYS A 101 -0.32 -0.17 10.58
CA CYS A 101 -0.33 0.76 11.70
C CYS A 101 1.11 1.20 12.01
N SER A 102 1.37 2.50 12.05
CA SER A 102 2.68 3.06 12.38
C SER A 102 3.11 2.76 13.82
N SER A 103 2.17 2.54 14.75
CA SER A 103 2.47 2.26 16.15
C SER A 103 2.74 0.77 16.43
N CYS A 104 1.95 -0.15 15.87
CA CYS A 104 2.04 -1.59 16.17
C CYS A 104 2.34 -2.49 14.97
N ASN A 105 2.49 -1.91 13.77
CA ASN A 105 2.77 -2.60 12.51
C ASN A 105 1.70 -3.62 12.06
N ALA A 106 0.54 -3.65 12.73
CA ALA A 106 -0.58 -4.51 12.37
C ALA A 106 -1.18 -4.08 11.01
N PRO A 107 -1.70 -5.03 10.21
CA PRO A 107 -2.38 -4.70 8.96
C PRO A 107 -3.64 -3.87 9.24
N LEU A 108 -3.85 -2.85 8.41
CA LEU A 108 -5.00 -1.95 8.49
C LEU A 108 -6.00 -2.27 7.39
N SER A 109 -7.28 -2.07 7.71
CA SER A 109 -8.39 -2.16 6.77
C SER A 109 -9.03 -0.79 6.63
N GLN A 110 -9.59 -0.47 5.45
CA GLN A 110 -10.19 0.84 5.20
C GLN A 110 -11.24 1.28 6.23
N LYS A 111 -11.94 0.32 6.86
CA LYS A 111 -12.99 0.62 7.85
C LYS A 111 -12.44 1.07 9.19
N ASN A 112 -11.24 0.62 9.56
CA ASN A 112 -10.63 0.81 10.88
C ASN A 112 -9.23 1.42 10.77
N THR A 113 -9.06 2.38 9.86
CA THR A 113 -7.84 3.17 9.68
C THR A 113 -8.10 4.61 10.11
N PHE A 114 -7.20 5.14 10.91
CA PHE A 114 -7.22 6.50 11.41
C PHE A 114 -5.87 7.16 11.11
N ASP A 115 -5.85 8.47 10.99
CA ASP A 115 -4.64 9.28 10.91
C ASP A 115 -4.52 10.15 12.16
N CYS A 116 -3.28 10.38 12.61
CA CYS A 116 -2.99 11.32 13.67
C CYS A 116 -2.18 12.49 13.12
N GLU A 117 -2.80 13.67 13.04
CA GLU A 117 -2.17 14.88 12.51
C GLU A 117 -0.98 15.32 13.38
N PHE A 118 -1.12 15.26 14.70
CA PHE A 118 -0.05 15.61 15.64
C PHE A 118 1.21 14.76 15.43
N CYS A 119 1.06 13.44 15.29
CA CYS A 119 2.20 12.57 15.01
C CYS A 119 2.74 12.77 13.60
N ALA A 120 1.88 13.05 12.61
CA ALA A 120 2.31 13.32 11.25
C ALA A 120 3.21 14.57 11.18
N GLU A 121 2.84 15.64 11.88
CA GLU A 121 3.66 16.85 12.02
C GLU A 121 4.97 16.57 12.74
N LEU A 122 4.92 15.87 13.87
CA LEU A 122 6.11 15.55 14.68
C LEU A 122 7.13 14.71 13.91
N ASP A 123 6.65 13.71 13.16
CA ASP A 123 7.48 12.79 12.37
C ASP A 123 7.78 13.32 10.96
N GLN A 124 7.32 14.52 10.59
CA GLN A 124 7.44 15.11 9.25
C GLN A 124 6.92 14.19 8.12
N ASN A 125 5.87 13.44 8.43
CA ASN A 125 5.19 12.55 7.50
C ASN A 125 3.94 13.22 6.94
N ILE A 126 3.58 12.87 5.70
CA ILE A 126 2.31 13.31 5.11
C ILE A 126 1.12 12.74 5.89
N GLU A 127 1.29 11.54 6.44
CA GLU A 127 0.22 10.76 7.05
C GLU A 127 0.83 9.76 8.06
N VAL A 128 0.25 9.67 9.26
CA VAL A 128 0.58 8.63 10.26
C VAL A 128 -0.66 7.77 10.50
N LEU A 129 -0.67 6.57 9.91
CA LEU A 129 -1.80 5.65 9.98
C LEU A 129 -1.78 4.79 11.24
N ILE A 130 -2.91 4.71 11.93
CA ILE A 130 -3.06 3.93 13.16
C ILE A 130 -4.35 3.12 13.17
N CYS A 131 -4.34 1.99 13.90
CA CYS A 131 -5.54 1.18 14.11
C CYS A 131 -6.36 1.72 15.29
N ALA A 132 -7.64 1.37 15.35
CA ALA A 132 -8.54 1.77 16.44
C ALA A 132 -7.96 1.50 17.84
N THR A 133 -7.31 0.35 18.05
CA THR A 133 -6.67 0.01 19.32
C THR A 133 -5.55 1.01 19.67
N CYS A 134 -4.71 1.37 18.70
CA CYS A 134 -3.64 2.34 18.94
C CYS A 134 -4.15 3.75 19.20
N VAL A 135 -5.33 4.12 18.67
CA VAL A 135 -5.99 5.40 19.01
C VAL A 135 -6.14 5.53 20.53
N PHE A 136 -6.64 4.48 21.19
CA PHE A 136 -6.89 4.50 22.64
C PHE A 136 -5.65 4.21 23.47
N ASP A 137 -4.75 3.34 23.00
CA ASP A 137 -3.61 2.89 23.80
C ASP A 137 -2.41 3.85 23.72
N TYR A 138 -2.08 4.32 22.51
CA TYR A 138 -0.84 5.07 22.25
C TYR A 138 -1.07 6.53 21.85
N HIS A 139 -2.28 6.89 21.43
CA HIS A 139 -2.61 8.22 20.92
C HIS A 139 -3.65 8.94 21.80
N LYS A 140 -3.86 8.49 23.04
CA LYS A 140 -4.84 9.07 23.98
C LYS A 140 -4.59 10.53 24.32
N GLU A 141 -3.32 10.93 24.47
CA GLU A 141 -2.93 12.29 24.89
C GLU A 141 -3.19 13.33 23.80
N HIS A 142 -3.27 12.90 22.55
CA HIS A 142 -3.59 13.74 21.39
C HIS A 142 -4.69 13.09 20.54
N ILE A 143 -5.67 12.46 21.21
CA ILE A 143 -6.82 11.81 20.56
C ILE A 143 -7.67 12.80 19.77
N ASN A 144 -7.66 14.08 20.18
CA ASN A 144 -8.35 15.16 19.47
C ASN A 144 -7.70 15.49 18.12
N SER A 145 -6.45 15.07 17.90
CA SER A 145 -5.74 15.18 16.62
C SER A 145 -5.83 13.90 15.79
N VAL A 146 -6.67 12.94 16.21
CA VAL A 146 -6.91 11.69 15.49
C VAL A 146 -8.23 11.79 14.75
N GLN A 147 -8.20 11.50 13.45
CA GLN A 147 -9.40 11.43 12.61
C GLN A 147 -9.46 10.13 11.81
N ARG A 148 -10.63 9.81 11.27
CA ARG A 148 -10.80 8.63 10.41
C ARG A 148 -10.35 8.98 9.00
N VAL A 149 -9.48 8.13 8.43
CA VAL A 149 -8.99 8.31 7.07
C VAL A 149 -10.10 8.16 6.05
N ARG A 150 -10.10 9.05 5.05
CA ARG A 150 -10.94 8.98 3.87
C ARG A 150 -10.12 8.49 2.68
N PHE A 151 -10.45 7.31 2.19
CA PHE A 151 -9.77 6.75 1.02
C PHE A 151 -10.27 7.42 -0.26
N ALA A 152 -9.32 7.92 -1.06
CA ALA A 152 -9.63 8.47 -2.38
C ALA A 152 -10.18 7.37 -3.30
N ASP A 153 -11.38 7.59 -3.82
CA ASP A 153 -11.97 6.77 -4.87
C ASP A 153 -11.40 7.14 -6.26
N ALA A 154 -11.85 6.42 -7.29
CA ALA A 154 -11.40 6.66 -8.65
C ALA A 154 -11.79 8.07 -9.15
N ALA A 155 -12.98 8.56 -8.79
CA ALA A 155 -13.48 9.85 -9.23
C ALA A 155 -12.64 11.00 -8.63
N TYR A 156 -12.30 10.93 -7.35
CA TYR A 156 -11.44 11.90 -6.68
C TYR A 156 -10.05 11.94 -7.33
N LYS A 157 -9.44 10.76 -7.57
CA LYS A 157 -8.13 10.67 -8.24
C LYS A 157 -8.18 11.28 -9.63
N MET A 158 -9.17 10.89 -10.44
CA MET A 158 -9.36 11.42 -11.79
C MET A 158 -9.60 12.93 -11.79
N GLY A 159 -10.40 13.44 -10.86
CA GLY A 159 -10.65 14.88 -10.73
C GLY A 159 -9.37 15.67 -10.43
N LYS A 160 -8.47 15.12 -9.61
CA LYS A 160 -7.19 15.78 -9.26
C LYS A 160 -6.14 15.69 -10.36
N ILE A 161 -6.04 14.55 -11.05
CA ILE A 161 -4.99 14.34 -12.08
C ILE A 161 -5.44 14.65 -13.51
N GLY A 162 -6.75 14.81 -13.73
CA GLY A 162 -7.32 14.93 -15.08
C GLY A 162 -6.81 16.13 -15.87
N GLY A 163 -6.64 17.29 -15.22
CA GLY A 163 -6.05 18.48 -15.84
C GLY A 163 -4.60 18.23 -16.30
N ILE A 164 -3.78 17.69 -15.41
CA ILE A 164 -2.37 17.37 -15.68
C ILE A 164 -2.25 16.34 -16.82
N SER A 165 -3.12 15.34 -16.83
CA SER A 165 -3.16 14.33 -17.92
C SER A 165 -3.45 14.99 -19.27
N ARG A 166 -4.44 15.88 -19.33
CA ARG A 166 -4.80 16.59 -20.55
C ARG A 166 -3.68 17.52 -21.03
N ASP A 167 -3.04 18.23 -20.12
CA ASP A 167 -1.92 19.12 -20.44
C ASP A 167 -0.72 18.33 -20.97
N ALA A 168 -0.45 17.16 -20.39
CA ALA A 168 0.60 16.26 -20.87
C ALA A 168 0.29 15.72 -22.28
N GLU A 169 -0.95 15.33 -22.56
CA GLU A 169 -1.40 14.89 -23.88
C GLU A 169 -1.31 16.03 -24.91
N GLU A 170 -1.74 17.23 -24.54
CA GLU A 170 -1.65 18.44 -25.36
C GLU A 170 -0.19 18.76 -25.73
N LEU A 171 0.72 18.68 -24.75
CA LEU A 171 2.15 18.87 -24.99
C LEU A 171 2.71 17.78 -25.91
N GLY A 172 2.26 16.54 -25.75
CA GLY A 172 2.60 15.43 -26.65
C GLY A 172 2.17 15.70 -28.10
N ARG A 173 0.94 16.21 -28.31
CA ARG A 173 0.44 16.60 -29.64
C ARG A 173 1.24 17.75 -30.25
N LYS A 174 1.51 18.81 -29.48
CA LYS A 174 2.31 19.95 -29.94
C LYS A 174 3.72 19.51 -30.35
N LYS A 175 4.38 18.68 -29.54
CA LYS A 175 5.67 18.08 -29.87
C LYS A 175 5.62 17.32 -31.19
N ALA A 176 4.61 16.47 -31.39
CA ALA A 176 4.46 15.72 -32.63
C ALA A 176 4.25 16.63 -33.86
N SER A 177 3.45 17.69 -33.73
CA SER A 177 3.24 18.69 -34.79
C SER A 177 4.55 19.39 -35.16
N THR A 178 5.29 19.89 -34.18
CA THR A 178 6.57 20.57 -34.43
C THR A 178 7.61 19.64 -35.05
N LEU A 179 7.66 18.37 -34.62
CA LEU A 179 8.56 17.39 -35.24
C LEU A 179 8.21 17.14 -36.71
N MET A 180 6.92 17.07 -37.05
CA MET A 180 6.48 16.93 -38.43
C MET A 180 6.83 18.15 -39.29
N GLU A 181 6.67 19.37 -38.76
CA GLU A 181 7.07 20.60 -39.44
C GLU A 181 8.57 20.66 -39.70
N LEU A 182 9.37 20.24 -38.71
CA LEU A 182 10.83 20.13 -38.86
C LEU A 182 11.22 19.08 -39.90
N ASP A 183 10.57 17.92 -39.90
CA ASP A 183 10.84 16.85 -40.88
C ASP A 183 10.57 17.33 -42.32
N VAL A 184 9.45 18.03 -42.53
CA VAL A 184 9.14 18.66 -43.82
C VAL A 184 10.19 19.71 -44.20
N PHE A 185 10.60 20.55 -43.26
CA PHE A 185 11.62 21.57 -43.50
C PHE A 185 12.97 20.96 -43.87
N PHE A 186 13.45 19.96 -43.13
CA PHE A 186 14.70 19.28 -43.43
C PHE A 186 14.63 18.52 -44.76
N GLY A 187 13.50 17.87 -45.07
CA GLY A 187 13.29 17.24 -46.37
C GLY A 187 13.34 18.23 -47.54
N GLN A 188 12.82 19.45 -47.37
CA GLN A 188 12.97 20.51 -48.38
C GLN A 188 14.43 20.92 -48.57
N LEU A 189 15.19 21.08 -47.48
CA LEU A 189 16.62 21.41 -47.52
C LEU A 189 17.46 20.34 -48.22
N GLU A 190 17.16 19.07 -47.96
CA GLU A 190 17.81 17.95 -48.65
C GLU A 190 17.59 18.03 -50.16
N GLN A 191 16.35 18.30 -50.61
CA GLN A 191 16.06 18.48 -52.04
C GLN A 191 16.79 19.68 -52.66
N TYR A 192 16.92 20.81 -51.93
CA TYR A 192 17.75 21.94 -52.40
C TYR A 192 19.20 21.52 -52.59
N CYS A 193 19.77 20.81 -51.61
CA CYS A 193 21.15 20.32 -51.67
C CYS A 193 21.37 19.37 -52.86
N GLU A 194 20.43 18.45 -53.11
CA GLU A 194 20.50 17.52 -54.24
C GLU A 194 20.45 18.25 -55.59
N ARG A 195 19.58 19.26 -55.74
CA ARG A 195 19.52 20.08 -56.96
C ARG A 195 20.82 20.80 -57.22
N VAL A 196 21.40 21.44 -56.19
CA VAL A 196 22.69 22.12 -56.30
C VAL A 196 23.80 21.14 -56.71
N LYS A 197 23.88 19.98 -56.05
CA LYS A 197 24.86 18.93 -56.41
C LYS A 197 24.71 18.47 -57.86
N SER A 198 23.49 18.15 -58.30
CA SER A 198 23.24 17.70 -59.68
C SER A 198 23.62 18.76 -60.72
N ARG A 199 23.35 20.04 -60.46
CA ARG A 199 23.75 21.14 -61.37
C ARG A 199 25.27 21.33 -61.39
N LEU A 200 25.94 21.26 -60.24
CA LEU A 200 27.40 21.32 -60.17
C LEU A 200 28.06 20.16 -60.92
N GLU A 201 27.54 18.94 -60.79
CA GLU A 201 28.01 17.77 -61.55
C GLU A 201 27.85 17.97 -63.06
N LYS A 202 26.71 18.51 -63.52
CA LYS A 202 26.50 18.84 -64.93
C LYS A 202 27.53 19.85 -65.45
N LEU A 203 27.79 20.91 -64.68
CA LEU A 203 28.76 21.95 -65.03
C LEU A 203 30.22 21.46 -64.97
N GLY A 204 30.52 20.52 -64.07
CA GLY A 204 31.85 19.91 -63.93
C GLY A 204 32.14 18.77 -64.91
N GLY A 205 31.17 18.38 -65.73
CA GLY A 205 31.32 17.31 -66.72
C GLY A 205 32.34 17.63 -67.82
N LYS A 206 33.03 16.61 -68.35
CA LYS A 206 34.03 16.77 -69.44
C LYS A 206 33.42 16.93 -70.85
N GLY A 207 32.09 16.91 -70.97
CA GLY A 207 31.39 17.03 -72.25
C GLY A 207 31.36 18.48 -72.76
N PRO A 208 31.30 18.71 -74.09
CA PRO A 208 31.14 20.06 -74.62
C PRO A 208 29.78 20.65 -74.25
N MET A 209 29.79 21.87 -73.70
CA MET A 209 28.59 22.65 -73.35
C MET A 209 28.62 24.01 -74.05
N THR A 210 27.45 24.55 -74.41
CA THR A 210 27.37 25.91 -74.95
C THR A 210 27.36 26.94 -73.83
N GLN A 211 27.88 28.14 -74.10
CA GLN A 211 27.87 29.25 -73.15
C GLN A 211 26.47 29.56 -72.62
N LYS A 212 25.44 29.56 -73.49
CA LYS A 212 24.04 29.76 -73.10
C LYS A 212 23.53 28.76 -72.07
N VAL A 213 24.00 27.50 -72.13
CA VAL A 213 23.60 26.46 -71.17
C VAL A 213 24.30 26.71 -69.84
N VAL A 214 25.59 27.04 -69.85
CA VAL A 214 26.35 27.36 -68.64
C VAL A 214 25.76 28.56 -67.91
N ASP A 215 25.49 29.66 -68.63
CA ASP A 215 24.92 30.88 -68.04
C ASP A 215 23.57 30.61 -67.37
N LYS A 216 22.71 29.81 -68.03
CA LYS A 216 21.40 29.43 -67.47
C LYS A 216 21.52 28.56 -66.23
N GLU A 217 22.41 27.58 -66.21
CA GLU A 217 22.61 26.71 -65.04
C GLU A 217 23.20 27.49 -63.85
N VAL A 218 24.09 28.45 -64.10
CA VAL A 218 24.65 29.35 -63.08
C VAL A 218 23.59 30.28 -62.49
N GLU A 219 22.73 30.87 -63.33
CA GLU A 219 21.63 31.73 -62.87
C GLU A 219 20.69 30.96 -61.92
N GLU A 220 20.35 29.72 -62.27
CA GLU A 220 19.51 28.85 -61.44
C GLU A 220 20.20 28.42 -60.14
N LEU A 221 21.50 28.10 -60.18
CA LEU A 221 22.30 27.82 -58.98
C LEU A 221 22.33 28.99 -58.01
N MET A 222 22.39 30.23 -58.51
CA MET A 222 22.38 31.43 -57.67
C MET A 222 21.02 31.61 -56.97
N LYS A 223 19.91 31.22 -57.60
CA LYS A 223 18.57 31.21 -56.97
C LYS A 223 18.52 30.20 -55.81
N ASP A 224 18.99 28.98 -56.04
CA ASP A 224 19.05 27.93 -55.00
C ASP A 224 20.01 28.31 -53.85
N TYR A 225 21.19 28.88 -54.15
CA TYR A 225 22.16 29.34 -53.16
C TYR A 225 21.61 30.47 -52.27
N GLY A 226 20.80 31.37 -52.83
CA GLY A 226 20.10 32.41 -52.06
C GLY A 226 19.10 31.86 -51.03
N VAL A 227 18.57 30.65 -51.22
CA VAL A 227 17.74 29.97 -50.22
C VAL A 227 18.61 29.41 -49.09
N ILE A 228 19.69 28.70 -49.43
CA ILE A 228 20.63 28.13 -48.45
C ILE A 228 21.19 29.21 -47.52
N LYS A 229 21.60 30.35 -48.10
CA LYS A 229 22.18 31.46 -47.32
C LYS A 229 21.19 32.07 -46.32
N ARG A 230 19.90 32.12 -46.66
CA ARG A 230 18.84 32.63 -45.76
C ARG A 230 18.51 31.67 -44.63
N VAL A 231 18.73 30.37 -44.82
CA VAL A 231 18.50 29.35 -43.80
C VAL A 231 19.71 29.23 -42.85
N ALA A 232 20.92 29.48 -43.33
CA ALA A 232 22.15 29.40 -42.55
C ALA A 232 22.46 30.66 -41.72
N SER A 233 21.71 31.75 -41.90
CA SER A 233 21.85 33.04 -41.19
C SER A 233 20.88 33.14 -40.02
#